data_AF-A0A640XMQ4-F1
#
_entry.id   AF-A0A640XMQ4-F1
#
_cell.length_a   1.000
_cell.length_b   1.000
_cell.length_c   1.000
_cell.angle_alpha   90.00
_cell.angle_beta   90.00
_cell.angle_gamma   90.00
#
_symmetry.space_group_name_H-M   'P 1'
#
loop_
_entity.id
_entity.type
_entity.pdbx_description
1 polymer ?
#
loop_
_entity_poly.entity_id
_entity_poly.type
_entity_poly.pdbx_seq_one_letter_code
_entity_poly.pdbx_strand_id
1 'polypeptide(L)'
;MKRLVNRKSLLSEEEKDVFSVMISYDRRLSKAKESKYKPVKTHSSIIQHARMTAFKEVEASQCEVCGKSDGKMHRHHHNYLKYKDVIILCSSCHRKIHSFDPIGW
;
A
#
# COMPACT_ATOMS: atom_id res chain seq x y z
N MET A 1 -3.85 -26.32 -31.64
CA MET A 1 -3.71 -24.84 -31.64
C MET A 1 -4.35 -24.29 -30.37
N LYS A 2 -3.56 -23.79 -29.41
CA LYS A 2 -4.10 -23.20 -28.16
C LYS A 2 -4.42 -21.72 -28.42
N ARG A 3 -5.70 -21.32 -28.35
CA ARG A 3 -6.12 -19.91 -28.44
C ARG A 3 -5.55 -19.17 -27.23
N LEU A 4 -4.72 -18.15 -27.48
CA LEU A 4 -4.28 -17.22 -26.44
C LEU A 4 -5.49 -16.40 -26.01
N VAL A 5 -6.02 -16.69 -24.81
CA VAL A 5 -7.10 -15.91 -24.23
C VAL A 5 -6.54 -14.56 -23.81
N ASN A 6 -7.13 -13.47 -24.29
CA ASN A 6 -6.74 -12.12 -23.90
C ASN A 6 -7.04 -11.92 -22.41
N ARG A 7 -6.03 -12.07 -21.57
CA ARG A 7 -6.10 -12.09 -20.09
C ARG A 7 -6.76 -10.84 -19.49
N LYS A 8 -6.80 -9.73 -20.26
CA LYS A 8 -7.45 -8.47 -19.88
C LYS A 8 -8.99 -8.55 -19.83
N SER A 9 -9.57 -9.54 -20.49
CA SER A 9 -11.03 -9.77 -20.51
C SER A 9 -11.57 -10.46 -19.25
N LEU A 10 -10.69 -10.99 -18.38
CA LEU A 10 -11.04 -11.72 -17.16
C LEU A 10 -10.88 -10.90 -15.89
N LEU A 11 -10.41 -9.65 -16.00
CA LEU A 11 -10.17 -8.76 -14.88
C LEU A 11 -11.43 -7.92 -14.61
N SER A 12 -11.72 -7.64 -13.34
CA SER A 12 -12.74 -6.66 -12.96
C SER A 12 -12.37 -5.26 -13.46
N GLU A 13 -13.32 -4.32 -13.53
CA GLU A 13 -13.05 -2.94 -13.96
C GLU A 13 -11.97 -2.26 -13.09
N GLU A 14 -11.92 -2.56 -11.79
CA GLU A 14 -10.90 -2.05 -10.86
C GLU A 14 -9.51 -2.65 -11.13
N GLU A 15 -9.45 -3.94 -11.47
CA GLU A 15 -8.20 -4.63 -11.80
C GLU A 15 -7.64 -4.20 -13.17
N LYS A 16 -8.51 -3.84 -14.12
CA LYS A 16 -8.08 -3.31 -15.44
C LYS A 16 -7.35 -1.98 -15.31
N ASP A 17 -7.76 -1.14 -14.36
CA ASP A 17 -7.11 0.15 -14.11
C ASP A 17 -5.69 -0.04 -13.52
N VAL A 18 -5.56 -0.91 -12.51
CA VAL A 18 -4.26 -1.29 -11.93
C VAL A 18 -3.34 -1.92 -12.98
N PHE A 19 -3.87 -2.81 -13.83
CA PHE A 19 -3.09 -3.45 -14.89
C PHE A 19 -2.67 -2.45 -15.98
N SER A 20 -3.51 -1.47 -16.29
CA SER A 20 -3.18 -0.37 -17.21
C SER A 20 -2.05 0.49 -16.66
N VAL A 21 -2.11 0.82 -15.36
CA VAL A 21 -1.04 1.53 -14.65
C VAL A 21 0.26 0.72 -14.70
N MET A 22 0.21 -0.60 -14.46
CA MET A 22 1.36 -1.49 -14.45
C MET A 22 2.04 -1.64 -15.83
N ILE A 23 1.25 -1.83 -16.90
CA ILE A 23 1.79 -1.87 -18.28
C ILE A 23 2.37 -0.51 -18.69
N SER A 24 1.76 0.59 -18.24
CA SER A 24 2.31 1.94 -18.48
C SER A 24 3.62 2.20 -17.72
N TYR A 25 3.88 1.44 -16.66
CA TYR A 25 5.10 1.51 -15.84
C TYR A 25 6.26 0.77 -16.52
N ASP A 26 6.04 -0.45 -17.01
CA ASP A 26 7.05 -1.22 -17.75
C ASP A 26 7.50 -0.54 -19.05
N ARG A 27 6.56 0.14 -19.74
CA ARG A 27 6.89 0.93 -20.95
C ARG A 27 7.73 2.18 -20.65
N ARG A 28 7.71 2.69 -19.41
CA ARG A 28 8.57 3.80 -18.96
C ARG A 28 9.96 3.32 -18.56
N LEU A 29 10.07 2.14 -17.95
CA LEU A 29 11.35 1.53 -17.57
C LEU A 29 12.24 1.22 -18.79
N SER A 30 11.63 0.76 -19.88
CA SER A 30 12.34 0.50 -21.13
C SER A 30 12.89 1.76 -21.82
N LYS A 31 12.25 2.92 -21.60
CA LYS A 31 12.71 4.23 -22.12
C LYS A 31 13.69 4.98 -21.21
N ALA A 32 13.85 4.53 -19.95
CA ALA A 32 14.69 5.19 -18.96
C ALA A 32 16.19 4.84 -19.07
N LYS A 33 16.60 3.97 -19.99
CA LYS A 33 18.01 3.57 -20.16
C LYS A 33 18.93 4.65 -20.77
N GLU A 34 18.38 5.73 -21.34
CA GLU A 34 19.20 6.73 -22.06
C GLU A 34 19.18 8.14 -21.46
N SER A 35 18.40 8.38 -20.41
CA SER A 35 18.21 9.72 -19.87
C SER A 35 18.64 9.77 -18.40
N LYS A 36 19.35 10.83 -18.02
CA LYS A 36 19.83 11.18 -16.67
C LYS A 36 18.69 11.18 -15.63
N TYR A 37 18.19 10.01 -15.26
CA TYR A 37 16.97 9.86 -14.48
C TYR A 37 17.28 9.95 -12.99
N LYS A 38 16.73 10.96 -12.33
CA LYS A 38 16.72 11.03 -10.86
C LYS A 38 15.95 9.81 -10.34
N PRO A 39 16.45 9.09 -9.33
CA PRO A 39 15.85 7.84 -8.88
C PRO A 39 14.36 8.01 -8.60
N VAL A 40 13.56 7.08 -9.11
CA VAL A 40 12.12 6.98 -8.88
C VAL A 40 11.89 7.13 -7.38
N LYS A 41 11.01 8.07 -7.01
CA LYS A 41 10.54 8.36 -5.64
C LYS A 41 10.63 7.08 -4.78
N THR A 42 11.65 7.03 -3.92
CA THR A 42 12.06 5.84 -3.18
C THR A 42 10.89 5.31 -2.34
N HIS A 43 10.87 4.02 -2.00
CA HIS A 43 9.92 3.34 -1.11
C HIS A 43 9.43 4.22 0.07
N SER A 44 10.35 5.01 0.64
CA SER A 44 10.12 6.05 1.65
C SER A 44 8.97 7.04 1.33
N SER A 45 8.90 7.54 0.10
CA SER A 45 7.88 8.52 -0.32
C SER A 45 6.47 7.93 -0.42
N ILE A 46 6.35 6.66 -0.80
CA ILE A 46 5.08 5.93 -0.84
C ILE A 46 4.57 5.72 0.58
N ILE A 47 5.45 5.27 1.48
CA ILE A 47 5.16 5.12 2.92
C ILE A 47 4.75 6.47 3.53
N GLN A 48 5.46 7.55 3.22
CA GLN A 48 5.15 8.87 3.75
C GLN A 48 3.77 9.34 3.27
N HIS A 49 3.47 9.18 1.98
CA HIS A 49 2.15 9.51 1.44
C HIS A 49 1.05 8.69 2.12
N ALA A 50 1.22 7.37 2.25
CA ALA A 50 0.29 6.47 2.93
C ALA A 50 -0.03 6.92 4.35
N ARG A 51 1.00 7.26 5.13
CA ARG A 51 0.86 7.74 6.51
C ARG A 51 0.09 9.05 6.59
N MET A 52 0.41 10.00 5.72
CA MET A 52 -0.24 11.32 5.70
C MET A 52 -1.72 11.22 5.30
N THR A 53 -2.03 10.44 4.27
CA THR A 53 -3.42 10.20 3.83
C THR A 53 -4.23 9.53 4.93
N ALA A 54 -3.71 8.45 5.52
CA ALA A 54 -4.39 7.75 6.60
C ALA A 54 -4.62 8.64 7.83
N PHE A 55 -3.65 9.48 8.19
CA PHE A 55 -3.78 10.41 9.31
C PHE A 55 -4.90 11.44 9.09
N LYS A 56 -5.05 11.91 7.84
CA LYS A 56 -6.07 12.90 7.48
C LYS A 56 -7.48 12.30 7.35
N GLU A 57 -7.58 11.10 6.79
CA GLU A 57 -8.87 10.55 6.34
C GLU A 57 -9.46 9.48 7.26
N VAL A 58 -8.63 8.82 8.08
CA VAL A 58 -9.09 7.73 8.95
C VAL A 58 -9.11 8.21 10.39
N GLU A 59 -10.29 8.23 11.00
CA GLU A 59 -10.44 8.55 12.43
C GLU A 59 -9.86 7.43 13.30
N ALA A 60 -9.14 7.78 14.35
CA ALA A 60 -8.48 6.83 15.23
C ALA A 60 -9.02 6.95 16.66
N SER A 61 -10.25 6.48 16.87
CA SER A 61 -10.98 6.60 18.14
C SER A 61 -10.76 5.44 19.10
N GLN A 62 -10.57 4.22 18.59
CA GLN A 62 -10.37 3.03 19.42
C GLN A 62 -9.50 1.97 18.73
N CYS A 63 -8.85 1.14 19.53
CA CYS A 63 -8.10 -0.01 19.07
C CYS A 63 -9.05 -1.11 18.59
N GLU A 64 -8.90 -1.55 17.34
CA GLU A 64 -9.71 -2.60 16.73
C GLU A 64 -9.40 -4.00 17.28
N VAL A 65 -8.25 -4.19 17.93
CA VAL A 65 -7.85 -5.48 18.51
C VAL A 65 -8.30 -5.65 19.96
N CYS A 66 -8.24 -4.60 20.77
CA CYS A 66 -8.52 -4.70 22.20
C CYS A 66 -9.59 -3.75 22.73
N GLY A 67 -10.20 -2.93 21.87
CA GLY A 67 -11.29 -2.02 22.21
C GLY A 67 -10.91 -0.80 23.04
N LYS A 68 -9.63 -0.64 23.41
CA LYS A 68 -9.16 0.53 24.16
C LYS A 68 -9.32 1.81 23.34
N SER A 69 -9.96 2.81 23.92
CA SER A 69 -10.06 4.17 23.38
C SER A 69 -9.13 5.15 24.10
N ASP A 70 -8.46 4.71 25.16
CA ASP A 70 -7.52 5.49 25.94
C ASP A 70 -6.10 5.47 25.34
N GLY A 71 -5.47 6.65 25.27
CA GLY A 71 -4.08 6.80 24.87
C GLY A 71 -3.87 6.99 23.37
N LYS A 72 -2.61 6.82 22.94
CA LYS A 72 -2.21 7.10 21.55
C LYS A 72 -2.59 5.93 20.63
N MET A 73 -3.48 6.23 19.69
CA MET A 73 -3.85 5.31 18.61
C MET A 73 -2.91 5.45 17.41
N HIS A 74 -2.53 4.33 16.84
CA HIS A 74 -1.63 4.19 15.71
C HIS A 74 -2.37 3.56 14.54
N ARG A 75 -2.11 4.05 13.33
CA ARG A 75 -2.62 3.48 12.08
C ARG A 75 -1.56 2.53 11.54
N HIS A 76 -1.93 1.27 11.36
CA HIS A 76 -1.05 0.23 10.86
C HIS A 76 -1.46 -0.15 9.45
N HIS A 77 -0.53 -0.03 8.50
CA HIS A 77 -0.71 -0.45 7.12
C HIS A 77 -0.21 -1.88 6.95
N HIS A 78 -1.08 -2.81 6.52
CA HIS A 78 -0.64 -4.12 6.02
C HIS A 78 -0.08 -4.01 4.59
N ASN A 79 -0.61 -3.07 3.81
CA ASN A 79 -0.15 -2.78 2.47
C ASN A 79 -0.12 -1.26 2.25
N TYR A 80 1.10 -0.70 2.18
CA TYR A 80 1.30 0.73 1.97
C TYR A 80 0.84 1.23 0.59
N LEU A 81 0.53 0.36 -0.37
CA LEU A 81 -0.08 0.74 -1.66
C LEU A 81 -1.58 1.02 -1.51
N LYS A 82 -2.22 0.48 -0.46
CA LYS A 82 -3.62 0.75 -0.12
C LYS A 82 -3.68 1.74 1.04
N TYR A 83 -3.50 3.02 0.73
CA TYR A 83 -3.27 4.06 1.74
C TYR A 83 -4.37 4.19 2.82
N LYS A 84 -5.62 3.86 2.47
CA LYS A 84 -6.79 3.91 3.38
C LYS A 84 -7.03 2.60 4.13
N ASP A 85 -6.37 1.52 3.72
CA ASP A 85 -6.51 0.19 4.31
C ASP A 85 -5.57 0.11 5.51
N VAL A 86 -6.05 0.64 6.63
CA VAL A 86 -5.33 0.67 7.91
C VAL A 86 -6.20 0.11 9.00
N ILE A 87 -5.56 -0.53 9.96
CA ILE A 87 -6.18 -0.90 11.24
C ILE A 87 -5.71 0.07 12.33
N ILE A 88 -6.63 0.48 13.18
CA ILE A 88 -6.38 1.35 14.33
C ILE A 88 -5.98 0.50 15.53
N LEU A 89 -4.82 0.79 16.09
CA LEU A 89 -4.23 0.00 17.16
C LEU A 89 -3.69 0.88 18.27
N CYS A 90 -3.89 0.47 19.52
CA CYS A 90 -3.13 1.04 20.63
C CYS A 90 -1.65 0.66 20.49
N SER A 91 -0.77 1.42 21.13
CA SER A 91 0.69 1.21 21.09
C SER A 91 1.12 -0.23 21.46
N SER A 92 0.43 -0.86 22.41
CA SER A 92 0.69 -2.24 22.84
C SER A 92 0.35 -3.25 21.74
N CYS A 93 -0.85 -3.19 21.17
CA CYS A 93 -1.26 -4.09 20.09
C CYS A 93 -0.44 -3.86 18.82
N HIS A 94 -0.15 -2.59 18.51
CA HIS A 94 0.71 -2.23 17.39
C HIS A 94 2.08 -2.89 17.51
N ARG A 95 2.75 -2.76 18.68
CA ARG A 95 4.05 -3.38 18.92
C ARG A 95 3.99 -4.91 18.79
N LYS A 96 2.94 -5.55 19.32
CA LYS A 96 2.76 -7.01 19.21
C LYS A 96 2.70 -7.46 17.77
N ILE A 97 1.92 -6.79 16.92
CA ILE A 97 1.81 -7.14 15.49
C ILE A 97 3.17 -7.07 14.80
N HIS A 98 3.96 -6.00 15.04
CA HIS A 98 5.33 -5.91 14.53
C HIS A 98 6.29 -6.98 15.08
N SER A 99 5.97 -7.56 16.24
CA SER A 99 6.80 -8.60 16.86
C SER A 99 6.48 -10.00 16.34
N PHE A 100 5.24 -10.26 15.94
CA PHE A 100 4.79 -11.56 15.42
C PHE A 100 4.97 -11.74 13.91
N ASP A 101 5.15 -10.64 13.17
CA ASP A 101 5.44 -10.69 11.74
C ASP A 101 6.87 -10.22 11.45
N PRO A 102 7.87 -11.12 11.57
CA PRO A 102 9.28 -10.79 11.36
C PRO A 102 9.63 -10.61 9.88
N ILE A 103 8.71 -10.88 8.94
CA ILE A 103 8.97 -10.71 7.50
C ILE A 103 8.51 -9.31 7.07
N GLY A 104 9.37 -8.34 7.40
CA GLY A 104 9.82 -7.34 6.44
C GLY A 104 8.93 -6.14 6.18
N TRP A 105 9.08 -5.14 7.05
CA TRP A 105 8.86 -3.72 6.74
C TRP A 105 9.97 -3.18 5.83
#